data_AF-A0A5K3EK63-F1
#
_entry.id   AF-A0A5K3EK63-F1
#
_cell.length_a   1.000
_cell.length_b   1.000
_cell.length_c   1.000
_cell.angle_alpha   90.00
_cell.angle_beta   90.00
_cell.angle_gamma   90.00
#
_symmetry.space_group_name_H-M   'P 1'
#
loop_
_entity.id
_entity.type
_entity.pdbx_description
1 polymer ?
#
loop_
_entity_poly.entity_id
_entity_poly.type
_entity_poly.pdbx_seq_one_letter_code
_entity_poly.pdbx_strand_id
1 'polypeptide(L)'
;MANLYEEVQLYKTSNERERIRNLAEVYALINTLQYLQKAFIKDCIKEEKYAASCRRLLSQFREAFVLVRNEYPTVESFMEKYKMDCPGALKVIKEGPTNQDDGNKLLVHCTELFITALDRLNMNQLAKDEIQPDIRHLWETMNGLSLLPADFEGKERMKHWLDIMEPMGASEELSPSQGRQLQFDVETSYNKFKSIIQGK
;
A
#
# COMPACT_ATOMS: atom_id res chain seq x y z
N MET A 1 -10.29 14.06 -47.66
CA MET A 1 -11.55 14.50 -47.04
C MET A 1 -12.35 13.27 -46.69
N ALA A 2 -12.87 13.16 -45.46
CA ALA A 2 -13.73 12.03 -45.09
C ALA A 2 -15.01 12.06 -45.95
N ASN A 3 -15.42 10.90 -46.47
CA ASN A 3 -16.64 10.79 -47.26
C ASN A 3 -17.84 10.92 -46.32
N LEU A 4 -18.52 12.07 -46.33
CA LEU A 4 -19.62 12.40 -45.42
C LEU A 4 -20.89 11.55 -45.65
N TYR A 5 -20.91 10.74 -46.72
CA TYR A 5 -22.05 9.92 -47.12
C TYR A 5 -21.94 8.46 -46.65
N GLU A 6 -20.83 8.06 -46.02
CA GLU A 6 -20.62 6.69 -45.52
C GLU A 6 -20.40 6.67 -44.01
N GLU A 7 -21.09 5.76 -43.32
CA GLU A 7 -20.89 5.54 -41.89
C GLU A 7 -19.49 4.99 -41.61
N VAL A 8 -18.77 5.62 -40.69
CA VAL A 8 -17.44 5.17 -40.28
C VAL A 8 -17.57 3.94 -39.40
N GLN A 9 -17.04 2.82 -39.87
CA GLN A 9 -16.99 1.58 -39.12
C GLN A 9 -15.75 1.51 -38.21
N LEU A 10 -15.93 0.96 -37.02
CA LEU A 10 -14.87 0.83 -36.02
C LEU A 10 -13.80 -0.20 -36.43
N TYR A 11 -14.20 -1.24 -37.17
CA TYR A 11 -13.31 -2.26 -37.73
C TYR A 11 -13.78 -2.63 -39.13
N LYS A 12 -12.84 -3.10 -39.98
CA LYS A 12 -13.12 -3.64 -41.32
C LYS A 12 -12.70 -5.11 -41.44
N THR A 13 -11.79 -5.56 -40.56
CA THR A 13 -11.29 -6.95 -40.57
C THR A 13 -11.56 -7.68 -39.26
N SER A 14 -11.51 -9.02 -39.29
CA SER A 14 -11.68 -9.84 -38.09
C SER A 14 -10.58 -9.58 -37.05
N ASN A 15 -9.35 -9.30 -37.48
CA ASN A 15 -8.23 -9.01 -36.59
C ASN A 15 -8.41 -7.65 -35.89
N GLU A 16 -8.85 -6.62 -36.61
CA GLU A 16 -9.18 -5.31 -36.01
C GLU A 16 -10.32 -5.43 -35.00
N ARG A 17 -11.34 -6.23 -35.30
CA ARG A 17 -12.44 -6.49 -34.37
C ARG A 17 -11.95 -7.13 -33.07
N GLU A 18 -11.05 -8.10 -33.15
CA GLU A 18 -10.47 -8.74 -31.97
C GLU A 18 -9.66 -7.76 -31.13
N ARG A 19 -8.81 -6.96 -31.79
CA ARG A 19 -8.04 -5.89 -31.15
C ARG A 19 -8.96 -4.92 -30.40
N ILE A 20 -10.02 -4.45 -31.05
CA ILE A 20 -10.98 -3.53 -30.44
C ILE A 20 -11.72 -4.18 -29.26
N ARG A 21 -12.04 -5.48 -29.35
CA ARG A 21 -12.63 -6.21 -28.22
C ARG A 21 -11.68 -6.23 -27.02
N ASN A 22 -10.40 -6.50 -27.22
CA ASN A 22 -9.41 -6.49 -26.14
C ASN A 22 -9.29 -5.10 -25.49
N LEU A 23 -9.27 -4.04 -26.31
CA LEU A 23 -9.25 -2.65 -25.83
C LEU A 23 -10.54 -2.32 -25.04
N ALA A 24 -11.70 -2.75 -25.52
CA ALA A 24 -12.98 -2.55 -24.86
C ALA A 24 -13.07 -3.28 -23.51
N GLU A 25 -12.50 -4.48 -23.42
CA GLU A 25 -12.46 -5.26 -22.17
C GLU A 25 -11.62 -4.53 -21.10
N VAL A 26 -10.42 -4.07 -21.46
CA VAL A 26 -9.57 -3.27 -20.56
C VAL A 26 -10.28 -1.99 -20.11
N TYR A 27 -10.93 -1.29 -21.04
CA TYR A 27 -11.72 -0.09 -20.75
C TYR A 27 -12.88 -0.37 -19.76
N ALA A 28 -13.59 -1.49 -19.96
CA ALA A 28 -14.69 -1.90 -19.10
C ALA A 28 -14.20 -2.27 -17.69
N LEU A 29 -13.08 -2.99 -17.58
CA LEU A 29 -12.50 -3.40 -16.29
C LEU A 29 -12.03 -2.20 -15.46
N ILE A 30 -11.35 -1.23 -16.07
CA ILE A 30 -10.91 0.01 -15.39
C ILE A 30 -12.13 0.77 -14.85
N ASN A 31 -13.18 0.96 -15.67
CA ASN A 31 -14.40 1.62 -15.23
C ASN A 31 -15.11 0.85 -14.11
N THR A 32 -15.16 -0.48 -14.21
CA THR A 32 -15.77 -1.33 -13.20
C THR A 32 -15.07 -1.19 -11.85
N LEU A 33 -13.72 -1.19 -11.84
CA LEU A 33 -12.93 -0.90 -10.64
C LEU A 33 -13.23 0.50 -10.08
N GLN A 34 -13.36 1.51 -10.94
CA GLN A 34 -13.68 2.87 -10.52
C GLN A 34 -15.07 2.97 -9.86
N TYR A 35 -16.06 2.29 -10.41
CA TYR A 35 -17.41 2.25 -9.83
C TYR A 35 -17.45 1.45 -8.54
N LEU A 36 -16.75 0.33 -8.47
CA LEU A 36 -16.64 -0.49 -7.26
C LEU A 36 -16.05 0.31 -6.10
N GLN A 37 -15.02 1.12 -6.36
CA GLN A 37 -14.45 1.99 -5.34
C GLN A 37 -15.39 3.14 -4.96
N LYS A 38 -16.09 3.76 -5.92
CA LYS A 38 -17.12 4.77 -5.60
C LYS A 38 -18.22 4.19 -4.72
N ALA A 39 -18.63 2.94 -4.97
CA ALA A 39 -19.62 2.25 -4.15
C ALA A 39 -19.10 1.94 -2.74
N PHE A 40 -17.83 1.56 -2.60
CA PHE A 40 -17.19 1.37 -1.29
C PHE A 40 -17.10 2.67 -0.49
N ILE A 41 -16.69 3.79 -1.12
CA ILE A 41 -16.64 5.12 -0.46
C ILE A 41 -18.03 5.57 0.01
N LYS A 42 -19.09 5.21 -0.72
CA LYS A 42 -20.49 5.49 -0.37
C LYS A 42 -21.09 4.49 0.63
N ASP A 43 -20.27 3.62 1.21
CA ASP A 43 -20.69 2.59 2.17
C ASP A 43 -21.80 1.65 1.64
N CYS A 44 -21.83 1.44 0.32
CA CYS A 44 -22.83 0.58 -0.33
C CYS A 44 -22.42 -0.90 -0.34
N ILE A 45 -21.15 -1.21 -0.02
CA ILE A 45 -20.57 -2.55 -0.10
C ILE A 45 -19.70 -2.78 1.12
N LYS A 46 -19.93 -3.90 1.81
CA LYS A 46 -19.08 -4.33 2.93
C LYS A 46 -17.65 -4.62 2.49
N GLU A 47 -16.70 -4.34 3.36
CA GLU A 47 -15.27 -4.46 3.09
C GLU A 47 -14.84 -5.84 2.55
N GLU A 48 -15.27 -6.92 3.17
CA GLU A 48 -14.94 -8.30 2.74
C GLU A 48 -15.32 -8.54 1.26
N LYS A 49 -16.50 -8.07 0.87
CA LYS A 49 -17.03 -8.20 -0.49
C LYS A 49 -16.30 -7.27 -1.46
N TYR A 50 -15.94 -6.06 -1.02
CA TYR A 50 -15.14 -5.13 -1.80
C TYR A 50 -13.76 -5.72 -2.11
N ALA A 51 -13.05 -6.19 -1.08
CA ALA A 51 -11.72 -6.78 -1.20
C ALA A 51 -11.70 -7.99 -2.14
N ALA A 52 -12.65 -8.91 -1.98
CA ALA A 52 -12.79 -10.08 -2.85
C ALA A 52 -13.10 -9.70 -4.31
N SER A 53 -13.99 -8.72 -4.51
CA SER A 53 -14.37 -8.25 -5.85
C SER A 53 -13.22 -7.55 -6.56
N CYS A 54 -12.46 -6.70 -5.86
CA CYS A 54 -11.27 -6.05 -6.39
C CYS A 54 -10.20 -7.06 -6.77
N ARG A 55 -9.91 -8.07 -5.94
CA ARG A 55 -8.93 -9.13 -6.26
C ARG A 55 -9.30 -9.86 -7.56
N ARG A 56 -10.58 -10.20 -7.74
CA ARG A 56 -11.06 -10.85 -8.96
C ARG A 56 -10.92 -9.96 -10.19
N LEU A 57 -11.35 -8.69 -10.09
CA LEU A 57 -11.25 -7.72 -11.19
C LEU A 57 -9.80 -7.40 -11.55
N LEU A 58 -8.90 -7.32 -10.56
CA LEU A 58 -7.47 -7.11 -10.79
C LEU A 58 -6.82 -8.29 -11.51
N SER A 59 -7.21 -9.52 -11.19
CA SER A 59 -6.75 -10.71 -11.92
C SER A 59 -7.18 -10.65 -13.38
N GLN A 60 -8.45 -10.32 -13.65
CA GLN A 60 -8.98 -10.17 -15.01
C GLN A 60 -8.29 -9.03 -15.76
N PHE A 61 -8.07 -7.90 -15.09
CA PHE A 61 -7.37 -6.75 -15.65
C PHE A 61 -5.95 -7.10 -16.08
N ARG A 62 -5.18 -7.84 -15.25
CA ARG A 62 -3.80 -8.22 -15.58
C ARG A 62 -3.74 -9.08 -16.84
N GLU A 63 -4.61 -10.09 -16.93
CA GLU A 63 -4.73 -10.97 -18.11
C GLU A 63 -5.12 -10.16 -19.36
N ALA A 64 -6.15 -9.33 -19.27
CA ALA A 64 -6.61 -8.50 -20.38
C ALA A 64 -5.56 -7.46 -20.81
N PHE A 65 -4.82 -6.88 -19.86
CA PHE A 65 -3.85 -5.83 -20.16
C PHE A 65 -2.63 -6.37 -20.91
N VAL A 66 -2.25 -7.65 -20.71
CA VAL A 66 -1.19 -8.31 -21.49
C VAL A 66 -1.49 -8.26 -22.99
N LEU A 67 -2.76 -8.38 -23.39
CA LEU A 67 -3.18 -8.40 -24.79
C LEU A 67 -3.04 -7.04 -25.48
N VAL A 68 -3.03 -5.94 -24.72
CA VAL A 68 -2.96 -4.57 -25.24
C VAL A 68 -1.62 -3.88 -24.95
N ARG A 69 -0.73 -4.55 -24.19
CA ARG A 69 0.54 -3.98 -23.70
C ARG A 69 1.49 -3.54 -24.81
N ASN A 70 1.42 -4.19 -25.97
CA ASN A 70 2.24 -3.84 -27.14
C ASN A 70 1.92 -2.43 -27.65
N GLU A 71 0.67 -1.98 -27.51
CA GLU A 71 0.23 -0.64 -27.93
C GLU A 71 0.27 0.37 -26.77
N TYR A 72 0.06 -0.12 -25.54
CA TYR A 72 -0.01 0.70 -24.33
C TYR A 72 0.91 0.12 -23.25
N PRO A 73 2.16 0.62 -23.13
CA PRO A 73 3.13 0.06 -22.18
C PRO A 73 2.70 0.16 -20.72
N THR A 74 1.93 1.21 -20.39
CA THR A 74 1.44 1.51 -19.04
C THR A 74 -0.06 1.78 -19.04
N VAL A 75 -0.70 1.57 -17.90
CA VAL A 75 -2.14 1.80 -17.72
C VAL A 75 -2.48 3.28 -17.92
N GLU A 76 -1.59 4.16 -17.48
CA GLU A 76 -1.68 5.60 -17.64
C GLU A 76 -1.72 6.00 -19.12
N SER A 77 -0.87 5.38 -19.96
CA SER A 77 -0.87 5.65 -21.41
C SER A 77 -2.20 5.25 -22.07
N PHE A 78 -2.82 4.16 -21.60
CA PHE A 78 -4.14 3.74 -22.05
C PHE A 78 -5.23 4.72 -21.59
N MET A 79 -5.22 5.09 -20.31
CA MET A 79 -6.19 6.02 -19.74
C MET A 79 -6.12 7.40 -20.39
N GLU A 80 -4.92 7.90 -20.66
CA GLU A 80 -4.71 9.17 -21.37
C GLU A 80 -5.28 9.12 -22.79
N LYS A 81 -4.98 8.06 -23.54
CA LYS A 81 -5.46 7.87 -24.90
C LYS A 81 -6.99 7.89 -25.00
N TYR A 82 -7.67 7.20 -24.08
CA TYR A 82 -9.13 7.08 -24.04
C TYR A 82 -9.81 8.12 -23.13
N LYS A 83 -9.05 9.11 -22.64
CA LYS A 83 -9.54 10.20 -21.77
C LYS A 83 -10.32 9.69 -20.55
N MET A 84 -9.80 8.65 -19.91
CA MET A 84 -10.41 8.03 -18.74
C MET A 84 -10.03 8.76 -17.46
N ASP A 85 -11.01 9.36 -16.79
CA ASP A 85 -10.85 9.93 -15.45
C ASP A 85 -11.22 8.88 -14.38
N CYS A 86 -10.27 8.00 -14.08
CA CYS A 86 -10.46 6.90 -13.12
C CYS A 86 -9.33 6.84 -12.08
N PRO A 87 -9.14 7.90 -11.25
CA PRO A 87 -8.03 7.99 -10.30
C PRO A 87 -8.11 6.90 -9.21
N GLY A 88 -9.32 6.47 -8.88
CA GLY A 88 -9.55 5.39 -7.96
C GLY A 88 -9.08 4.04 -8.53
N ALA A 89 -9.55 3.70 -9.73
CA ALA A 89 -9.12 2.47 -10.39
C ALA A 89 -7.59 2.40 -10.53
N LEU A 90 -6.95 3.52 -10.86
CA LEU A 90 -5.49 3.60 -10.95
C LEU A 90 -4.82 3.28 -9.60
N LYS A 91 -5.34 3.81 -8.49
CA LYS A 91 -4.87 3.48 -7.14
C LYS A 91 -5.00 1.99 -6.86
N VAL A 92 -6.18 1.40 -7.11
CA VAL A 92 -6.44 -0.03 -6.88
C VAL A 92 -5.56 -0.92 -7.75
N ILE A 93 -5.25 -0.52 -8.98
CA ILE A 93 -4.35 -1.25 -9.89
C ILE A 93 -2.90 -1.21 -9.41
N LYS A 94 -2.43 -0.08 -8.88
CA LYS A 94 -1.06 0.10 -8.39
C LYS A 94 -0.83 -0.50 -7.01
N GLU A 95 -1.76 -0.25 -6.09
CA GLU A 95 -1.60 -0.49 -4.64
C GLU A 95 -2.45 -1.66 -4.14
N GLY A 96 -3.44 -2.12 -4.93
CA GLY A 96 -4.42 -3.12 -4.50
C GLY A 96 -5.65 -2.52 -3.83
N PRO A 97 -6.66 -3.35 -3.46
CA PRO A 97 -7.80 -2.87 -2.69
C PRO A 97 -7.33 -2.36 -1.33
N THR A 98 -7.68 -1.11 -1.01
CA THR A 98 -7.52 -0.59 0.35
C THR A 98 -8.44 -1.37 1.29
N ASN A 99 -7.89 -2.35 2.02
CA ASN A 99 -8.60 -3.01 3.11
C ASN A 99 -8.37 -2.18 4.38
N GLN A 100 -9.43 -1.68 5.00
CA GLN A 100 -9.36 -1.18 6.38
C GLN A 100 -8.85 -2.27 7.34
N ASP A 101 -9.10 -3.55 7.05
CA ASP A 101 -8.67 -4.72 7.81
C ASP A 101 -7.16 -4.95 7.76
N ASP A 102 -6.48 -4.65 6.64
CA ASP A 102 -5.01 -4.68 6.61
C ASP A 102 -4.43 -3.52 7.42
N GLY A 103 -5.08 -2.35 7.40
CA GLY A 103 -4.73 -1.24 8.28
C GLY A 103 -4.90 -1.59 9.76
N ASN A 104 -6.00 -2.26 10.13
CA ASN A 104 -6.25 -2.71 11.50
C ASN A 104 -5.29 -3.82 11.92
N LYS A 105 -5.00 -4.80 11.06
CA LYS A 105 -3.98 -5.84 11.34
C LYS A 105 -2.61 -5.24 11.54
N LEU A 106 -2.19 -4.31 10.68
CA LEU A 106 -0.92 -3.60 10.83
C LEU A 106 -0.91 -2.73 12.09
N LEU A 107 -2.03 -2.15 12.49
CA LEU A 107 -2.15 -1.36 13.73
C LEU A 107 -1.97 -2.25 14.96
N VAL A 108 -2.69 -3.37 15.02
CA VAL A 108 -2.55 -4.36 16.10
C VAL A 108 -1.12 -4.89 16.13
N HIS A 109 -0.58 -5.29 14.99
CA HIS A 109 0.80 -5.78 14.90
C HIS A 109 1.84 -4.73 15.33
N CYS A 110 1.68 -3.47 14.92
CA CYS A 110 2.56 -2.39 15.37
C CYS A 110 2.47 -2.16 16.88
N THR A 111 1.28 -2.31 17.47
CA THR A 111 1.05 -2.24 18.92
C THR A 111 1.79 -3.36 19.65
N GLU A 112 1.70 -4.59 19.13
CA GLU A 112 2.43 -5.75 19.65
C GLU A 112 3.95 -5.57 19.59
N LEU A 113 4.47 -5.01 18.49
CA LEU A 113 5.89 -4.73 18.32
C LEU A 113 6.38 -3.64 19.29
N PHE A 114 5.59 -2.59 19.53
CA PHE A 114 5.90 -1.60 20.57
C PHE A 114 6.00 -2.25 21.95
N ILE A 115 5.03 -3.09 22.33
CA ILE A 115 5.03 -3.77 23.62
C ILE A 115 6.23 -4.71 23.74
N THR A 116 6.51 -5.49 22.70
CA THR A 116 7.62 -6.45 22.68
C THR A 116 8.97 -5.74 22.82
N ALA A 117 9.20 -4.65 22.08
CA ALA A 117 10.42 -3.86 22.19
C ALA A 117 10.58 -3.26 23.59
N LEU A 118 9.51 -2.73 24.19
CA LEU A 118 9.53 -2.20 25.56
C LEU A 118 9.79 -3.29 26.59
N ASP A 119 9.20 -4.48 26.44
CA ASP A 119 9.42 -5.62 27.34
C ASP A 119 10.88 -6.08 27.29
N ARG A 120 11.49 -6.20 26.10
CA ARG A 120 12.93 -6.52 25.97
C ARG A 120 13.81 -5.48 26.64
N LEU A 121 13.53 -4.19 26.43
CA LEU A 121 14.28 -3.09 27.06
C LEU A 121 14.12 -3.10 28.59
N ASN A 122 12.93 -3.41 29.10
CA ASN A 122 12.67 -3.56 30.54
C ASN A 122 13.40 -4.76 31.16
N MET A 123 13.62 -5.82 30.39
CA MET A 123 14.45 -6.96 30.80
C MET A 123 15.96 -6.70 30.65
N ASN A 124 16.34 -5.47 30.25
CA ASN A 124 17.73 -5.05 30.03
C ASN A 124 18.45 -5.89 28.96
N GLN A 125 17.70 -6.36 27.95
CA GLN A 125 18.23 -6.98 26.74
C GLN A 125 18.72 -5.90 25.78
N LEU A 126 20.01 -5.59 25.85
CA LEU A 126 20.64 -4.47 25.13
C LEU A 126 21.59 -4.92 24.02
N ALA A 127 21.80 -6.23 23.84
CA ALA A 127 22.61 -6.75 22.74
C ALA A 127 21.93 -6.46 21.40
N LYS A 128 22.72 -6.12 20.37
CA LYS A 128 22.21 -5.80 19.04
C LYS A 128 21.30 -6.89 18.49
N ASP A 129 21.71 -8.16 18.56
CA ASP A 129 20.95 -9.29 18.05
C ASP A 129 19.62 -9.51 18.79
N GLU A 130 19.54 -9.10 20.05
CA GLU A 130 18.32 -9.15 20.85
C GLU A 130 17.36 -8.00 20.54
N ILE A 131 17.83 -6.75 20.41
CA ILE A 131 16.92 -5.59 20.31
C ILE A 131 16.71 -5.10 18.87
N GLN A 132 17.73 -5.18 18.02
CA GLN A 132 17.69 -4.60 16.68
C GLN A 132 16.61 -5.19 15.78
N PRO A 133 16.33 -6.51 15.76
CA PRO A 133 15.27 -7.09 14.94
C PRO A 133 13.90 -6.48 15.26
N ASP A 134 13.59 -6.27 16.54
CA ASP A 134 12.29 -5.71 16.96
C ASP A 134 12.17 -4.25 16.54
N ILE A 135 13.20 -3.44 16.77
CA ILE A 135 13.21 -2.03 16.35
C ILE A 135 13.12 -1.91 14.82
N ARG A 136 13.73 -2.84 14.08
CA ARG A 136 13.64 -2.90 12.61
C ARG A 136 12.23 -3.22 12.15
N HIS A 137 11.63 -4.28 12.68
CA HIS A 137 10.27 -4.66 12.34
C HIS A 137 9.25 -3.58 12.72
N LEU A 138 9.44 -2.92 13.87
CA LEU A 138 8.63 -1.78 14.29
C LEU A 138 8.75 -0.63 13.28
N TRP A 139 9.97 -0.26 12.87
CA TRP A 139 10.20 0.79 11.88
C TRP A 139 9.58 0.47 10.52
N GLU A 140 9.75 -0.75 10.01
CA GLU A 140 9.16 -1.19 8.74
C GLU A 140 7.63 -1.16 8.79
N THR A 141 7.04 -1.67 9.88
CA THR A 141 5.58 -1.68 10.08
C THR A 141 5.02 -0.27 10.15
N MET A 142 5.68 0.65 10.86
CA MET A 142 5.27 2.07 10.89
C MET A 142 5.33 2.72 9.51
N ASN A 143 6.30 2.37 8.66
CA ASN A 143 6.38 2.90 7.29
C ASN A 143 5.27 2.35 6.39
N GLY A 144 4.80 1.12 6.62
CA GLY A 144 3.65 0.54 5.93
C GLY A 144 2.29 1.08 6.39
N LEU A 145 2.23 1.72 7.56
CA LEU A 145 0.99 2.28 8.11
C LEU A 145 0.63 3.61 7.48
N SER A 146 -0.29 3.57 6.51
CA SER A 146 -0.85 4.75 5.84
C SER A 146 -1.59 5.73 6.77
N LEU A 147 -1.99 5.29 7.97
CA LEU A 147 -2.62 6.16 8.97
C LEU A 147 -1.63 7.10 9.65
N LEU A 148 -0.34 6.77 9.63
CA LEU A 148 0.69 7.60 10.25
C LEU A 148 1.13 8.69 9.27
N PRO A 149 1.26 9.93 9.74
CA PRO A 149 1.87 10.99 8.95
C PRO A 149 3.24 10.56 8.39
N ALA A 150 3.60 11.11 7.23
CA ALA A 150 4.90 10.84 6.60
C ALA A 150 6.05 11.32 7.50
N ASP A 151 5.83 12.42 8.20
CA ASP A 151 6.69 13.08 9.18
C ASP A 151 6.45 12.59 10.63
N PHE A 152 5.87 11.41 10.81
CA PHE A 152 5.69 10.85 12.14
C PHE A 152 7.06 10.63 12.82
N GLU A 153 7.37 11.46 13.82
CA GLU A 153 8.65 11.50 14.53
C GLU A 153 9.11 10.13 15.06
N GLY A 154 8.18 9.23 15.40
CA GLY A 154 8.54 7.86 15.81
C GLY A 154 9.31 7.09 14.74
N LYS A 155 9.03 7.31 13.45
CA LYS A 155 9.79 6.72 12.33
C LYS A 155 11.24 7.19 12.33
N GLU A 156 11.46 8.49 12.53
CA GLU A 156 12.82 9.06 12.56
C GLU A 156 13.62 8.56 13.76
N ARG A 157 12.99 8.48 14.94
CA ARG A 157 13.64 7.96 16.15
C ARG A 157 14.05 6.50 16.00
N MET A 158 13.15 5.63 15.52
CA MET A 158 13.52 4.21 15.32
C MET A 158 14.61 4.05 14.27
N LYS A 159 14.57 4.87 13.20
CA LYS A 159 15.63 4.89 12.18
C LYS A 159 16.98 5.26 12.78
N HIS A 160 17.03 6.33 13.58
CA HIS A 160 18.23 6.78 14.28
C HIS A 160 18.87 5.66 15.12
N TRP A 161 18.05 4.90 15.86
CA TRP A 161 18.53 3.78 16.67
C TRP A 161 19.04 2.61 15.83
N LEU A 162 18.40 2.32 14.68
CA LEU A 162 18.91 1.33 13.73
C LEU A 162 20.26 1.75 13.16
N ASP A 163 20.47 3.03 12.87
CA ASP A 163 21.73 3.56 12.35
C ASP A 163 22.85 3.49 13.42
N ILE A 164 22.52 3.68 14.69
CA ILE A 164 23.46 3.46 15.82
C ILE A 164 23.86 1.97 15.93
N MET A 165 22.90 1.06 15.78
CA MET A 165 23.14 -0.39 15.90
C MET A 165 23.76 -1.00 14.63
N GLU A 166 23.66 -0.35 13.48
CA GLU A 166 24.19 -0.86 12.21
C GLU A 166 25.69 -1.23 12.27
N PRO A 167 26.61 -0.38 12.74
CA PRO A 167 28.04 -0.69 12.80
C PRO A 167 28.41 -1.70 13.89
N MET A 168 27.53 -1.95 14.87
CA MET A 168 27.83 -2.82 16.01
C MET A 168 27.92 -4.30 15.61
N GLY A 169 28.72 -5.07 16.33
CA GLY A 169 28.70 -6.54 16.28
C GLY A 169 27.39 -7.11 16.83
N ALA A 170 27.01 -8.33 16.42
CA ALA A 170 25.76 -8.96 16.85
C ALA A 170 25.65 -9.09 18.38
N SER A 171 26.75 -9.45 19.05
CA SER A 171 26.84 -9.58 20.51
C SER A 171 27.23 -8.28 21.23
N GLU A 172 27.39 -7.17 20.51
CA GLU A 172 27.71 -5.89 21.15
C GLU A 172 26.44 -5.29 21.76
N GLU A 173 26.58 -4.71 22.95
CA GLU A 173 25.48 -4.13 23.70
C GLU A 173 25.45 -2.61 23.59
N LEU A 174 24.24 -2.04 23.58
CA LEU A 174 24.05 -0.63 23.85
C LEU A 174 24.48 -0.32 25.29
N SER A 175 25.13 0.82 25.49
CA SER A 175 25.46 1.27 26.86
C SER A 175 24.18 1.47 27.70
N PRO A 176 24.25 1.36 29.04
CA PRO A 176 23.07 1.54 29.90
C PRO A 176 22.36 2.89 29.72
N SER A 177 23.11 3.94 29.38
CA SER A 177 22.54 5.26 29.05
C SER A 177 21.81 5.25 27.71
N GLN A 178 22.38 4.59 26.68
CA GLN A 178 21.73 4.41 25.39
C GLN A 178 20.47 3.56 25.51
N GLY A 179 20.51 2.46 26.26
CA GLY A 179 19.34 1.60 26.52
C GLY A 179 18.18 2.37 27.13
N ARG A 180 18.45 3.21 28.15
CA ARG A 180 17.43 4.09 28.75
C ARG A 180 16.89 5.14 27.78
N GLN A 181 17.75 5.73 26.94
CA GLN A 181 17.33 6.70 25.94
C GLN A 181 16.47 6.04 24.85
N LEU A 182 16.85 4.85 24.39
CA LEU A 182 16.08 4.05 23.44
C LEU A 182 14.70 3.70 24.03
N GLN A 183 14.65 3.23 25.28
CA GLN A 183 13.39 2.97 25.96
C GLN A 183 12.49 4.21 26.00
N PHE A 184 13.03 5.36 26.41
CA PHE A 184 12.28 6.62 26.43
C PHE A 184 11.75 7.01 25.04
N ASP A 185 12.56 6.82 24.00
CA ASP A 185 12.16 7.12 22.62
C ASP A 185 11.07 6.18 22.10
N VAL A 186 11.15 4.89 22.43
CA VAL A 186 10.11 3.90 22.10
C VAL A 186 8.81 4.23 22.84
N GLU A 187 8.86 4.51 24.15
CA GLU A 187 7.68 4.89 24.94
C GLU A 187 7.03 6.18 24.43
N THR A 188 7.83 7.20 24.14
CA THR A 188 7.35 8.47 23.60
C THR A 188 6.67 8.27 22.24
N SER A 189 7.29 7.47 21.37
CA SER A 189 6.75 7.14 20.05
C SER A 189 5.44 6.37 20.18
N TYR A 190 5.37 5.41 21.11
CA TYR A 190 4.17 4.62 21.37
C TYR A 190 3.01 5.47 21.91
N ASN A 191 3.29 6.42 22.81
CA ASN A 191 2.26 7.33 23.33
C ASN A 191 1.69 8.26 22.26
N LYS A 192 2.56 8.78 21.37
CA LYS A 192 2.12 9.55 20.19
C LYS A 192 1.30 8.69 19.23
N PHE A 193 1.75 7.47 18.98
CA PHE A 193 1.05 6.47 18.17
C PHE A 193 -0.36 6.19 18.72
N LYS A 194 -0.49 5.90 20.02
CA LYS A 194 -1.80 5.72 20.68
C LYS A 194 -2.70 6.95 20.55
N SER A 195 -2.13 8.15 20.71
CA SER A 195 -2.90 9.40 20.59
C SER A 195 -3.47 9.59 19.19
N ILE A 196 -2.73 9.20 18.14
CA ILE A 196 -3.19 9.23 16.75
C ILE A 196 -4.33 8.22 16.52
N ILE A 197 -4.23 7.05 17.16
CA ILE A 197 -5.24 5.98 17.00
C ILE A 197 -6.53 6.30 17.78
N GLN A 198 -6.40 6.83 19.00
CA GLN A 198 -7.53 7.16 19.89
C GLN A 198 -8.18 8.50 19.54
N GLY A 199 -7.47 9.39 18.82
CA GLY A 199 -7.99 10.67 18.31
C GLY A 199 -8.82 10.55 17.03
N LYS A 200 -9.14 9.33 16.59
CA LYS A 200 -10.15 9.02 15.56
C LYS A 200 -11.40 8.48 16.22
#